data_AF-A0A841DKM7-F1
#
_entry.id   AF-A0A841DKM7-F1
#
_cell.length_a   1.000
_cell.length_b   1.000
_cell.length_c   1.000
_cell.angle_alpha   90.00
_cell.angle_beta   90.00
_cell.angle_gamma   90.00
#
_symmetry.space_group_name_H-M   'P 1'
#
loop_
_entity.id
_entity.type
_entity.pdbx_description
1 polymer ?
#
loop_
_entity_poly.entity_id
_entity_poly.type
_entity_poly.pdbx_seq_one_letter_code
_entity_poly.pdbx_strand_id
1 'polypeptide(L)' 'MGIVGRVVELDADASPVAPTGTVETTEGRRQVCFVYLPDAAVGDVVLVHAGYALDRLADDDEGMR' A
#
# COMPACT_ATOMS: atom_id res chain seq x y z
N MET A 1 -6.43 -13.95 -2.75
CA MET A 1 -4.97 -13.87 -2.86
C MET A 1 -4.58 -12.41 -2.72
N GLY A 2 -3.68 -12.08 -1.80
CA GLY A 2 -3.13 -10.73 -1.69
C GLY A 2 -1.98 -10.54 -2.68
N ILE A 3 -1.70 -9.29 -3.03
CA ILE A 3 -0.54 -8.90 -3.84
C ILE A 3 0.32 -7.93 -3.04
N VAL A 4 1.63 -8.08 -3.14
CA VAL A 4 2.58 -7.12 -2.56
C VAL A 4 2.86 -6.02 -3.57
N GLY A 5 2.95 -4.79 -3.09
CA GLY A 5 3.35 -3.65 -3.90
C GLY A 5 3.88 -2.50 -3.07
N ARG A 6 4.44 -1.51 -3.76
CA ARG A 6 5.01 -0.32 -3.15
C ARG A 6 4.06 0.86 -3.28
N VAL A 7 3.86 1.62 -2.21
CA VAL A 7 3.09 2.86 -2.25
C VAL A 7 3.87 3.89 -3.07
N VAL A 8 3.28 4.37 -4.16
CA VAL A 8 3.91 5.35 -5.05
C VAL A 8 3.25 6.72 -4.97
N GLU A 9 2.03 6.80 -4.44
CA GLU A 9 1.28 8.04 -4.28
C GLU A 9 0.25 7.89 -3.16
N LEU A 10 0.00 8.98 -2.43
CA LEU A 10 -1.10 9.12 -1.48
C LEU A 10 -1.96 10.29 -1.92
N ASP A 11 -3.28 10.11 -1.88
CA ASP A 11 -4.24 11.15 -2.24
C ASP A 11 -4.37 12.15 -1.09
N ALA A 12 -3.89 13.38 -1.32
CA ALA A 12 -3.88 14.44 -0.32
C ALA A 12 -5.29 14.97 0.00
N ASP A 13 -6.26 14.78 -0.90
CA ASP A 13 -7.64 15.22 -0.73
C ASP A 13 -8.55 14.10 -0.18
N ALA A 14 -8.00 12.89 0.02
CA ALA A 14 -8.75 11.77 0.56
C ALA A 14 -9.20 12.00 2.00
N SER A 15 -10.35 11.40 2.35
CA SER A 15 -10.91 11.51 3.68
C SER A 15 -10.01 10.82 4.72
N PRO A 16 -9.79 11.41 5.92
CA PRO A 16 -8.99 10.78 6.97
C PRO A 16 -9.54 9.42 7.45
N VAL A 17 -10.83 9.17 7.28
CA VAL A 17 -11.48 7.90 7.64
C VAL A 17 -11.44 6.84 6.54
N ALA A 18 -11.03 7.23 5.33
CA ALA A 18 -10.86 6.35 4.19
C ALA A 18 -9.72 6.88 3.29
N PRO A 19 -8.48 6.92 3.79
CA PRO A 19 -7.34 7.42 3.03
C PRO A 19 -7.10 6.51 1.82
N THR A 20 -6.80 7.10 0.67
CA THR A 20 -6.57 6.37 -0.58
C THR A 20 -5.26 6.78 -1.23
N GLY A 21 -4.82 6.00 -2.21
CA GLY A 21 -3.60 6.27 -2.95
C GLY A 21 -3.31 5.18 -3.98
N THR A 22 -2.13 5.28 -4.57
CA THR A 22 -1.70 4.36 -5.63
C THR A 22 -0.58 3.44 -5.13
N VAL A 23 -0.77 2.14 -5.33
CA VAL A 23 0.24 1.10 -5.09
C VAL A 23 0.69 0.52 -6.43
N GLU A 24 2.00 0.49 -6.67
CA GLU A 24 2.60 -0.18 -7.81
C GLU A 24 2.93 -1.62 -7.44
N THR A 25 2.31 -2.55 -8.17
CA THR A 25 2.45 -3.99 -7.97
C THR A 25 3.07 -4.63 -9.20
N THR A 26 3.43 -5.92 -9.12
CA THR A 26 3.87 -6.70 -10.29
C THR A 26 2.80 -6.80 -11.39
N GLU A 27 1.53 -6.58 -11.04
CA GLU A 27 0.40 -6.58 -11.97
C GLU A 27 0.02 -5.15 -12.44
N GLY A 28 0.83 -4.14 -12.10
CA GLY A 28 0.60 -2.73 -12.44
C GLY A 28 0.12 -1.86 -11.27
N ARG A 29 -0.26 -0.63 -11.57
CA ARG A 29 -0.72 0.38 -10.59
C ARG A 29 -2.17 0.15 -10.18
N ARG A 30 -2.45 0.24 -8.88
CA ARG A 30 -3.77 -0.01 -8.28
C ARG A 30 -4.14 1.12 -7.33
N GLN A 31 -5.40 1.54 -7.38
CA GLN A 31 -6.00 2.40 -6.37
C GLN A 31 -6.33 1.56 -5.14
N VAL A 32 -5.88 2.01 -3.97
CA VAL A 32 -5.93 1.25 -2.72
C VAL A 32 -6.37 2.14 -1.57
N CYS A 33 -7.20 1.60 -0.68
CA CYS A 33 -7.57 2.24 0.58
C CYS A 33 -6.64 1.82 1.73
N PHE A 34 -6.18 2.78 2.51
CA PHE A 34 -5.21 2.64 3.60
C PHE A 34 -5.86 2.78 4.98
N VAL A 35 -7.16 2.55 5.12
CA VAL A 35 -7.90 2.72 6.39
C VAL A 35 -7.28 1.93 7.57
N TYR A 36 -6.62 0.81 7.30
CA TYR A 36 -5.94 -0.01 8.31
C TYR A 36 -4.49 0.43 8.57
N LEU A 37 -3.93 1.28 7.70
CA LEU A 37 -2.58 1.82 7.75
C LEU A 37 -2.64 3.36 7.57
N PRO A 38 -3.27 4.10 8.49
CA PRO A 38 -3.46 5.55 8.34
C PRO A 38 -2.14 6.33 8.26
N ASP A 39 -1.07 5.78 8.84
CA ASP A 39 0.26 6.36 8.79
C ASP A 39 1.09 5.89 7.58
N ALA A 40 0.47 5.27 6.56
CA ALA A 40 1.17 4.81 5.35
C ALA A 40 1.86 5.99 4.66
N ALA A 41 3.06 5.73 4.12
CA ALA A 41 3.88 6.71 3.44
C ALA A 41 4.28 6.22 2.04
N VAL A 42 4.55 7.16 1.15
CA VAL A 42 5.16 6.83 -0.16
C VAL A 42 6.49 6.14 0.07
N GLY A 43 6.68 4.98 -0.56
CA GLY A 43 7.83 4.11 -0.40
C GLY A 43 7.60 2.88 0.47
N ASP A 44 6.53 2.85 1.26
CA ASP A 44 6.18 1.66 2.05
C ASP A 44 5.85 0.48 1.13
N VAL A 45 6.24 -0.72 1.55
CA VAL A 45 5.83 -1.97 0.93
C VAL A 45 4.61 -2.50 1.69
N VAL A 46 3.52 -2.79 0.98
CA VAL A 46 2.25 -3.18 1.60
C VAL A 46 1.69 -4.45 0.96
N LEU A 47 0.99 -5.23 1.78
CA LEU A 47 0.14 -6.31 1.32
C LEU A 47 -1.25 -5.76 0.96
N VAL A 48 -1.61 -5.82 -0.32
CA VAL A 48 -2.90 -5.39 -0.84
C VAL A 48 -3.82 -6.58 -1.06
N HIS A 49 -5.04 -6.51 -0.55
CA HIS A 49 -6.08 -7.48 -0.86
C HIS A 49 -7.45 -6.82 -0.96
N ALA A 50 -8.23 -7.20 -1.99
CA ALA A 50 -9.58 -6.68 -2.24
C ALA A 50 -9.67 -5.13 -2.25
N GLY A 51 -8.62 -4.43 -2.70
CA GLY A 51 -8.58 -2.96 -2.76
C GLY A 51 -8.13 -2.26 -1.48
N TYR A 52 -7.70 -3.01 -0.46
CA TYR A 52 -7.21 -2.47 0.81
C TYR A 52 -5.75 -2.84 1.05
N ALA A 53 -4.98 -1.90 1.59
CA ALA A 53 -3.69 -2.20 2.19
C ALA A 53 -3.97 -2.74 3.61
N LEU A 54 -3.61 -4.00 3.83
CA LEU A 54 -3.92 -4.70 5.08
C LEU A 54 -2.75 -4.68 6.06
N ASP A 55 -1.53 -4.74 5.56
CA ASP A 55 -0.32 -4.84 6.37
C ASP A 55 0.84 -4.13 5.68
N ARG A 56 1.77 -3.62 6.49
CA ARG A 56 2.97 -2.91 6.04
C ARG A 56 4.14 -3.84 6.28
N LEU A 57 4.76 -4.26 5.20
CA LEU A 57 5.90 -5.16 5.27
C LEU A 57 7.14 -4.32 5.56
N ALA A 58 7.94 -4.77 6.52
CA ALA A 58 9.28 -4.23 6.67
C ALA A 58 10.03 -4.42 5.34
N ASP A 59 10.74 -3.39 4.90
CA ASP A 59 11.71 -3.51 3.81
C ASP A 59 12.87 -4.35 4.35
N ASP A 60 12.65 -5.67 4.36
CA ASP A 60 13.63 -6.64 4.81
C ASP A 60 14.58 -6.87 3.63
N ASP A 61 15.65 -6.07 3.57
CA ASP A 61 16.85 -6.36 2.75
C ASP A 61 17.40 -7.78 3.04
N GLU A 62 16.89 -8.46 4.06
CA GLU A 62 17.25 -9.79 4.54
C GLU A 62 16.36 -10.93 3.99
N GLY A 63 15.26 -10.64 3.27
CA GLY A 63 14.21 -11.61 2.92
C GLY A 63 14.13 -12.06 1.46
N MET A 64 14.99 -11.54 0.58
CA MET A 64 15.10 -11.94 -0.84
C MET A 64 16.50 -12.50 -1.13
N ARG A 65 16.92 -13.51 -0.35
CA ARG A 65 18.09 -14.36 -0.64
C ARG A 65 17.69 -15.82 -0.82
#